data_AF-A0A1C5MYK1-F1
#
_entry.id   AF-A0A1C5MYK1-F1
#
_cell.length_a   1.000
_cell.length_b   1.000
_cell.length_c   1.000
_cell.angle_alpha   90.00
_cell.angle_beta   90.00
_cell.angle_gamma   90.00
#
_symmetry.space_group_name_H-M   'P 1'
#
loop_
_entity.id
_entity.type
_entity.pdbx_description
1 polymer ?
#
loop_
_entity_poly.entity_id
_entity_poly.type
_entity_poly.pdbx_seq_one_letter_code
_entity_poly.pdbx_strand_id
1 'polypeptide(L)' 'MLSYKPLFRLLLERDMSKTQLKNAISLSPNVMSKLSKGEYVSMEVIERICKYLNCRIEDVVEILPDEDGE' A
#
# COMPACT_ATOMS: atom_id res chain seq x y z
N MET A 1 -11.31 7.57 5.63
CA MET A 1 -10.56 6.28 5.92
C MET A 1 -9.46 6.04 4.87
N LEU A 2 -8.37 5.28 5.14
CA LEU A 2 -7.36 4.92 4.12
C LEU A 2 -7.59 3.53 3.52
N SER A 3 -7.29 3.38 2.23
CA SER A 3 -7.34 2.12 1.49
C SER A 3 -6.02 1.89 0.73
N TYR A 4 -5.49 0.66 0.82
CA TYR A 4 -4.36 0.20 0.01
C TYR A 4 -4.79 -0.85 -1.03
N LYS A 5 -6.07 -0.85 -1.40
CA LYS A 5 -6.58 -1.69 -2.50
C LYS A 5 -5.86 -1.40 -3.83
N PRO A 6 -5.53 -0.15 -4.21
CA PRO A 6 -4.75 0.14 -5.41
C PRO A 6 -3.42 -0.61 -5.42
N LEU A 7 -2.66 -0.57 -4.31
CA LEU A 7 -1.40 -1.29 -4.17
C LEU A 7 -1.57 -2.79 -4.46
N PHE A 8 -2.57 -3.44 -3.87
CA PHE A 8 -2.76 -4.87 -4.05
C PHE A 8 -3.20 -5.24 -5.47
N ARG A 9 -3.92 -4.35 -6.16
CA ARG A 9 -4.23 -4.53 -7.58
C ARG A 9 -2.97 -4.42 -8.44
N LEU A 10 -2.15 -3.39 -8.20
CA LEU A 10 -0.88 -3.20 -8.91
C LEU A 10 0.07 -4.40 -8.73
N LEU A 11 0.12 -4.96 -7.52
CA LEU A 11 0.91 -6.17 -7.24
C LEU A 11 0.41 -7.37 -8.05
N LEU A 12 -0.92 -7.56 -8.15
CA LEU A 12 -1.50 -8.63 -8.95
C LEU A 12 -1.20 -8.45 -10.45
N GLU A 13 -1.32 -7.22 -10.98
CA GLU A 13 -1.00 -6.90 -12.37
C GLU A 13 0.47 -7.18 -12.73
N ARG A 14 1.34 -7.24 -11.72
CA ARG A 14 2.78 -7.51 -11.87
C ARG A 14 3.21 -8.90 -11.43
N ASP A 15 2.25 -9.80 -11.19
CA ASP A 15 2.50 -11.16 -10.70
C ASP A 15 3.40 -11.18 -9.44
N MET A 16 3.19 -10.20 -8.54
CA MET A 16 3.98 -10.02 -7.33
C MET A 16 3.14 -10.27 -6.08
N SER A 17 3.61 -11.14 -5.19
CA SER A 17 2.97 -11.36 -3.90
C SER A 17 3.33 -10.27 -2.87
N LYS A 18 2.46 -10.09 -1.87
CA LYS A 18 2.72 -9.20 -0.72
C LYS A 18 4.02 -9.57 0.02
N THR A 19 4.33 -10.86 0.11
CA THR A 19 5.57 -11.35 0.74
C THR A 19 6.79 -10.97 -0.08
N GLN A 20 6.73 -11.05 -1.42
CA GLN A 20 7.81 -10.59 -2.28
C GLN A 20 8.02 -9.08 -2.13
N LEU A 21 6.96 -8.27 -2.12
CA LEU A 21 7.09 -6.82 -1.87
C LEU A 21 7.74 -6.57 -0.50
N LYS A 22 7.23 -7.21 0.56
CA LYS A 22 7.77 -7.09 1.92
C LYS A 22 9.28 -7.35 1.94
N ASN A 23 9.73 -8.42 1.29
CA ASN A 23 11.14 -8.80 1.26
C ASN A 23 11.96 -7.86 0.38
N ALA A 24 11.44 -7.42 -0.76
CA ALA A 24 12.16 -6.59 -1.72
C ALA A 24 12.48 -5.18 -1.19
N ILE A 25 11.60 -4.63 -0.35
CA ILE A 25 11.81 -3.33 0.31
C ILE A 25 11.97 -3.47 1.83
N SER A 26 12.34 -4.64 2.34
CA SER A 26 12.62 -4.89 3.76
C SER A 26 11.57 -4.28 4.71
N LEU A 27 10.29 -4.45 4.40
CA LEU A 27 9.20 -3.99 5.27
C LEU A 27 9.07 -4.93 6.47
N SER A 28 8.83 -4.33 7.65
CA SER A 28 8.52 -5.11 8.83
C SER A 28 7.15 -5.82 8.67
N PRO A 29 6.95 -6.97 9.34
CA PRO A 29 5.63 -7.64 9.35
C PRO A 29 4.51 -6.70 9.83
N ASN A 30 4.81 -5.82 10.78
CA ASN A 30 3.85 -4.87 11.32
C ASN A 30 3.35 -3.88 10.26
N VAL A 31 4.25 -3.35 9.43
CA VAL A 31 3.86 -2.43 8.34
C VAL A 31 2.98 -3.16 7.32
N MET A 32 3.30 -4.40 6.96
CA MET A 32 2.47 -5.18 6.04
C MET A 32 1.07 -5.46 6.59
N SER A 33 0.95 -5.71 7.89
CA SER A 33 -0.34 -5.84 8.58
C SER A 33 -1.15 -4.55 8.52
N LYS A 34 -0.51 -3.39 8.77
CA LYS A 34 -1.16 -2.07 8.67
C LYS A 34 -1.69 -1.78 7.27
N LEU A 35 -0.89 -2.05 6.24
CA LEU A 35 -1.31 -1.92 4.83
C LEU A 35 -2.54 -2.80 4.53
N SER A 36 -2.57 -4.01 5.10
CA SER A 36 -3.71 -4.93 4.89
C SER A 36 -4.98 -4.50 5.62
N LYS A 37 -4.85 -3.74 6.71
CA LYS A 37 -5.98 -3.24 7.52
C LYS A 37 -6.45 -1.83 7.13
N GLY A 38 -5.77 -1.15 6.21
CA GLY A 38 -6.08 0.25 5.89
C GLY A 38 -5.63 1.23 6.98
N GLU A 39 -4.64 0.87 7.80
CA GLU A 39 -4.11 1.73 8.86
C GLU A 39 -3.07 2.72 8.32
N TYR A 40 -2.88 3.83 9.04
CA TYR A 40 -1.85 4.81 8.70
C TYR A 40 -0.43 4.22 8.79
N VAL A 41 0.33 4.42 7.72
CA VAL A 41 1.77 4.16 7.65
C VAL A 41 2.52 5.47 7.39
N SER A 42 3.83 5.49 7.59
CA SER A 42 4.62 6.69 7.31
C SER A 42 4.69 6.98 5.81
N MET A 43 4.82 8.26 5.45
CA MET A 43 5.06 8.67 4.06
C MET A 43 6.34 8.07 3.48
N GLU A 44 7.35 7.81 4.31
CA GLU A 44 8.57 7.11 3.90
C GLU A 44 8.29 5.69 3.39
N VAL A 45 7.38 4.95 4.04
CA VAL A 45 6.97 3.62 3.56
C VAL A 45 6.30 3.71 2.19
N ILE A 46 5.40 4.68 2.03
CA ILE A 46 4.69 4.90 0.76
C ILE A 46 5.69 5.26 -0.34
N GLU A 47 6.63 6.17 -0.06
CA GLU A 47 7.68 6.58 -1.00
C GLU A 47 8.53 5.39 -1.45
N ARG A 48 8.96 4.54 -0.51
CA ARG A 48 9.76 3.35 -0.80
C ARG A 48 9.02 2.35 -1.69
N ILE A 49 7.72 2.16 -1.45
CA ILE A 49 6.87 1.32 -2.31
C ILE A 49 6.79 1.93 -3.70
N CYS A 50 6.49 3.23 -3.82
CA CYS A 50 6.37 3.93 -5.10
C CYS A 50 7.67 3.84 -5.91
N LYS A 51 8.82 4.07 -5.28
CA LYS A 51 10.15 3.98 -5.91
C LYS A 51 10.45 2.56 -6.40
N TYR A 52 10.20 1.55 -5.57
CA TYR A 52 10.46 0.16 -5.93
C TYR A 52 9.56 -0.33 -7.06
N LEU A 53 8.28 0.03 -6.99
CA LEU A 53 7.28 -0.30 -7.99
C LEU A 53 7.29 0.65 -9.19
N ASN A 54 8.11 1.70 -9.20
CA ASN A 54 8.11 2.74 -10.22
C ASN A 54 6.68 3.18 -10.61
N CYS A 55 5.88 3.56 -9.61
CA CYS A 55 4.47 3.93 -9.77
C CYS A 55 4.15 5.24 -9.05
N ARG A 56 2.95 5.78 -9.30
CA ARG A 56 2.46 7.00 -8.64
C ARG A 56 1.93 6.67 -7.25
N ILE A 57 1.82 7.68 -6.40
CA ILE A 57 1.28 7.53 -5.04
C ILE A 57 -0.18 7.04 -5.04
N GLU A 58 -0.98 7.46 -6.02
CA GLU A 58 -2.37 7.03 -6.21
C GLU A 58 -2.52 5.55 -6.59
N ASP A 59 -1.45 4.93 -7.14
CA ASP A 59 -1.42 3.49 -7.39
C ASP A 59 -1.18 2.68 -6.11
N VAL A 60 -0.82 3.34 -5.00
CA VAL A 60 -0.47 2.71 -3.73
C VAL A 60 -1.54 2.93 -2.67
N VAL A 61 -2.02 4.17 -2.53
CA VAL A 61 -2.94 4.56 -1.47
C VAL A 61 -4.07 5.43 -2.00
N GLU A 62 -5.26 5.21 -1.46
CA GLU A 62 -6.47 5.96 -1.73
C GLU A 62 -7.06 6.45 -0.41
N ILE A 63 -7.52 7.71 -0.40
CA ILE A 63 -8.29 8.27 0.70
C ILE A 63 -9.76 7.99 0.37
N LEU A 64 -10.38 7.13 1.17
CA LEU A 64 -11.82 6.91 1.11
C LEU A 64 -12.53 8.08 1.78
N PRO A 65 -13.64 8.57 1.20
CA PRO A 65 -14.49 9.54 1.87
C PRO A 65 -14.90 8.97 3.23
N ASP A 66 -15.01 9.84 4.21
CA ASP A 66 -15.66 9.43 5.45
C ASP A 66 -17.11 9.11 5.10
N GLU A 67 -17.62 7.97 5.60
CA GLU A 67 -19.03 7.60 5.47
C GLU A 67 -19.87 8.52 6.37
N ASP A 68 -19.86 9.82 6.08
CA ASP A 68 -20.96 10.73 6.41
C ASP A 68 -21.91 10.70 5.22
N GLY A 69 -22.59 9.56 5.07
CA GLY A 69 -23.88 9.52 4.41
C GLY A 69 -24.90 10.11 5.39
N GLU A 70 -25.67 11.08 4.91
CA GLU A 70 -26.87 11.64 5.53
C GLU A 70 -27.76 10.61 6.26
#